data_AF-A0A949K6W9-F1
#
_entry.id   AF-A0A949K6W9-F1
#
_cell.length_a   1.000
_cell.length_b   1.000
_cell.length_c   1.000
_cell.angle_alpha   90.00
_cell.angle_beta   90.00
_cell.angle_gamma   90.00
#
_symmetry.space_group_name_H-M   'P 1'
#
loop_
_entity.id
_entity.type
_entity.pdbx_description
1 polymer ?
#
loop_
_entity_poly.entity_id
_entity_poly.type
_entity_poly.pdbx_seq_one_letter_code
_entity_poly.pdbx_strand_id
1 'polypeptide(L)' 'MIARLRALRARHGILQAKIDAETSRPRPDTIRVKILKKMRLKLRDQIALYERLVMGSRRQISS' A
#
# COMPACT_ATOMS: atom_id res chain seq x y z
N MET A 1 -11.45 -12.75 2.95
CA MET A 1 -10.06 -12.40 3.36
C MET A 1 -9.18 -11.94 2.18
N ILE A 2 -8.98 -12.77 1.15
CA ILE A 2 -8.01 -12.51 0.05
C ILE A 2 -8.36 -11.27 -0.79
N ALA A 3 -9.65 -11.01 -1.01
CA ALA A 3 -10.11 -9.84 -1.77
C ALA A 3 -9.68 -8.50 -1.14
N ARG A 4 -9.64 -8.41 0.20
CA ARG A 4 -9.24 -7.18 0.91
C ARG A 4 -7.75 -6.89 0.76
N LEU A 5 -6.91 -7.92 0.83
CA LEU A 5 -5.46 -7.80 0.61
C LEU A 5 -5.16 -7.41 -0.84
N ARG A 6 -5.85 -8.04 -1.82
CA ARG A 6 -5.74 -7.66 -3.23
C ARG A 6 -6.12 -6.21 -3.47
N ALA A 7 -7.21 -5.73 -2.86
CA ALA A 7 -7.64 -4.34 -2.97
C ALA A 7 -6.62 -3.36 -2.36
N LEU A 8 -6.03 -3.68 -1.21
CA LEU A 8 -4.98 -2.86 -0.59
C LEU A 8 -3.72 -2.80 -1.47
N ARG A 9 -3.28 -3.94 -2.02
CA ARG A 9 -2.13 -4.00 -2.94
C ARG A 9 -2.39 -3.22 -4.23
N ALA A 10 -3.59 -3.32 -4.80
CA ALA A 10 -3.98 -2.55 -5.98
C ALA A 10 -3.94 -1.03 -5.70
N ARG A 11 -4.50 -0.59 -4.57
CA ARG A 11 -4.44 0.83 -4.16
C ARG A 11 -3.00 1.31 -3.93
N HIS A 12 -2.15 0.48 -3.33
CA HIS A 12 -0.73 0.78 -3.16
C HIS A 12 -0.02 0.94 -4.51
N GLY A 13 -0.29 0.06 -5.48
CA GLY A 13 0.24 0.16 -6.85
C GLY A 13 -0.21 1.43 -7.57
N ILE A 14 -1.48 1.81 -7.45
CA ILE A 14 -2.01 3.05 -8.03
C ILE A 14 -1.30 4.28 -7.45
N LEU A 15 -1.03 4.31 -6.14
CA LEU A 15 -0.29 5.41 -5.53
C LEU A 15 1.16 5.47 -6.02
N GLN A 16 1.80 4.32 -6.24
CA GLN A 16 3.15 4.28 -6.82
C GLN A 16 3.15 4.86 -8.24
N ALA A 17 2.23 4.43 -9.10
CA ALA A 17 2.10 4.97 -10.46
C ALA A 17 1.85 6.50 -10.47
N LYS A 18 1.05 7.00 -9.52
CA LYS A 18 0.82 8.45 -9.36
C LYS A 18 2.08 9.20 -8.91
N ILE A 19 2.89 8.60 -8.04
CA ILE A 19 4.18 9.17 -7.64
C ILE A 19 5.09 9.25 -8.87
N ASP A 20 5.23 8.14 -9.60
CA ASP A 20 6.13 8.04 -10.75
C ASP A 20 5.74 9.05 -11.83
N ALA A 21 4.44 9.15 -12.14
CA ALA A 21 3.89 10.12 -13.08
C ALA A 21 4.11 11.58 -12.64
N GLU A 22 4.02 11.88 -11.34
CA GLU A 22 4.26 13.24 -10.82
C GLU A 22 5.76 13.58 -10.79
N THR A 23 6.62 12.62 -10.43
CA THR A 23 8.08 12.80 -10.40
C THR A 23 8.71 12.88 -11.79
N SER A 24 8.07 12.29 -12.80
CA SER A 24 8.53 12.36 -14.20
C SER A 24 8.18 13.70 -14.87
N ARG A 25 7.44 14.59 -14.20
CA ARG A 25 7.08 15.90 -14.76
C ARG A 25 8.31 16.82 -14.79
N PRO A 26 8.44 17.68 -15.80
CA PRO A 26 9.52 18.68 -15.87
C PRO A 26 9.58 19.62 -14.65
N ARG A 27 8.43 19.84 -13.99
CA ARG A 27 8.31 20.56 -12.72
C ARG A 27 7.43 19.74 -11.76
N PRO A 28 8.02 18.87 -10.93
CA PRO A 28 7.25 18.04 -10.02
C PRO A 28 6.71 18.85 -8.84
N ASP A 29 5.44 18.65 -8.50
CA ASP A 29 4.89 19.18 -7.24
C ASP A 29 5.40 18.33 -6.06
N THR A 30 6.41 18.85 -5.38
CA THR A 30 7.07 18.17 -4.27
C THR A 30 6.15 17.96 -3.05
N ILE A 31 5.14 18.83 -2.85
CA ILE A 31 4.14 18.69 -1.78
C ILE A 31 3.23 17.52 -2.12
N ARG A 32 2.72 17.48 -3.36
CA ARG A 32 1.88 16.39 -3.85
C ARG A 32 2.62 15.05 -3.80
N VAL A 33 3.88 15.00 -4.23
CA VAL A 33 4.72 13.79 -4.12
C VAL A 33 4.90 13.36 -2.65
N LYS A 34 5.16 14.29 -1.72
CA LYS A 34 5.24 13.97 -0.28
C LYS A 34 3.93 13.38 0.25
N ILE A 35 2.79 13.97 -0.10
CA ILE A 35 1.47 13.48 0.31
C ILE A 35 1.23 12.06 -0.23
N LEU A 36 1.49 11.84 -1.53
CA LEU A 36 1.34 10.54 -2.16
C LEU A 36 2.24 9.47 -1.53
N LYS A 37 3.51 9.81 -1.24
CA LYS A 37 4.44 8.92 -0.53
C LYS A 37 3.94 8.57 0.88
N LYS A 38 3.40 9.54 1.62
CA LYS A 38 2.83 9.32 2.96
C LYS A 38 1.61 8.40 2.90
N MET A 39 0.72 8.60 1.92
CA MET A 39 -0.43 7.71 1.70
C MET A 39 0.00 6.29 1.34
N ARG A 40 1.03 6.14 0.48
CA ARG A 40 1.59 4.85 0.10
C ARG A 40 2.19 4.12 1.29
N LEU A 41 2.93 4.84 2.14
CA LEU A 41 3.50 4.29 3.38
C LEU A 41 2.41 3.72 4.30
N LYS A 42 1.34 4.49 4.56
CA LYS A 42 0.20 4.02 5.36
C LYS A 42 -0.44 2.76 4.79
N LEU A 43 -0.61 2.67 3.47
CA LEU A 43 -1.15 1.47 2.83
C LEU A 43 -0.21 0.26 2.98
N ARG A 44 1.11 0.46 2.87
CA ARG A 44 2.10 -0.60 3.10
C ARG A 44 1.99 -1.14 4.53
N ASP A 45 1.89 -0.26 5.51
CA ASP A 45 1.78 -0.67 6.92
C ASP A 45 0.46 -1.40 7.19
N GLN A 46 -0.64 -0.96 6.57
CA GLN A 46 -1.93 -1.67 6.61
C GLN A 46 -1.86 -3.05 5.95
N ILE A 47 -1.16 -3.19 4.83
CA ILE A 47 -0.92 -4.49 4.17
C ILE A 47 -0.15 -5.42 5.11
N ALA A 48 0.95 -4.94 5.70
CA ALA A 48 1.78 -5.73 6.61
C ALA A 48 0.99 -6.19 7.85
N LEU A 49 0.16 -5.32 8.42
CA LEU A 49 -0.72 -5.66 9.54
C LEU A 49 -1.73 -6.75 9.13
N TYR A 50 -2.39 -6.59 7.98
CA TYR A 50 -3.34 -7.58 7.47
C TYR A 50 -2.69 -8.92 7.16
N GLU A 51 -1.49 -8.91 6.58
CA GLU A 51 -0.72 -10.13 6.32
C GLU A 51 -0.39 -10.86 7.62
N ARG A 52 0.05 -10.12 8.65
CA ARG A 52 0.31 -10.69 9.99
C ARG A 52 -0.95 -11.29 10.61
N LEU A 53 -2.09 -10.60 10.54
CA LEU A 53 -3.36 -11.09 11.07
C LEU A 53 -3.82 -12.36 10.33
N VAL A 54 -3.74 -12.37 9.00
CA VAL A 54 -4.14 -13.53 8.18
C VAL A 54 -3.22 -14.73 8.43
N MET A 55 -1.91 -14.51 8.56
CA MET A 55 -0.95 -15.58 8.86
C MET A 55 -1.07 -16.08 10.32
N GLY A 56 -1.38 -15.19 11.27
CA GLY A 56 -1.63 -15.53 12.67
C GLY A 56 -2.86 -16.42 12.85
N SER A 57 -3.97 -16.08 12.18
CA SER A 57 -5.19 -16.92 12.20
C SER A 57 -4.98 -18.27 11.52
N ARG A 58 -4.10 -18.38 10.52
CA ARG A 58 -3.81 -19.66 9.84
C ARG A 58 -2.97 -20.62 10.70
N ARG A 59 -2.21 -20.10 11.68
CA ARG A 59 -1.46 -20.93 12.64
C ARG A 59 -2.30 -21.54 13.76
N GLN A 60 -3.45 -20.96 14.10
CA GLN A 60 -4.30 -21.47 15.19
C GLN A 60 -5.23 -22.62 14.82
N ILE A 61 -5.41 -22.94 13.54
CA ILE A 61 -6.35 -23.98 13.07
C ILE A 61 -5.67 -25.37 12.98
N SER A 62 -4.41 -25.49 13.42
CA SER A 62 -3.61 -26.72 13.32
C SER A 62 -3.25 -27.33 14.67
N SER A 63 -4.11 -27.18 15.68
CA SER A 63 -4.00 -27.86 16.98
C SER A 63 -5.32 -28.52 17.34
#